data_AF-A0A960QK84-F1
#
_entry.id   AF-A0A960QK84-F1
#
_cell.length_a   1.000
_cell.length_b   1.000
_cell.length_c   1.000
_cell.angle_alpha   90.00
_cell.angle_beta   90.00
_cell.angle_gamma   90.00
#
_symmetry.space_group_name_H-M   'P 1'
#
loop_
_entity.id
_entity.type
_entity.pdbx_description
1 polymer ?
#
loop_
_entity_poly.entity_id
_entity_poly.type
_entity_poly.pdbx_seq_one_letter_code
_entity_poly.pdbx_strand_id
1 'polypeptide(L)'
;MELPEELLQAVERAIQLYGVRELTLAAKKLSDRYRRGLPSSFETDVDRLAYLCTRLPATYAVIKRVFQERETPLTSVVDFGAGLGTSLWALPEATSIHLIE
;
A
#
# COMPACT_ATOMS: atom_id res chain seq x y z
N MET A 1 2.14 8.65 11.69
CA MET A 1 0.86 7.94 11.82
C MET A 1 1.14 6.47 11.71
N GLU A 2 0.68 5.70 12.67
CA GLU A 2 0.83 4.24 12.67
C GLU A 2 -0.31 3.60 11.88
N LEU A 3 -0.05 2.43 11.31
CA LEU A 3 -1.08 1.61 10.66
C LEU A 3 -2.10 1.14 11.73
N PRO A 4 -3.38 0.92 11.35
CA PRO A 4 -4.31 0.23 12.22
C PRO A 4 -3.75 -1.15 12.58
N GLU A 5 -3.91 -1.56 13.83
CA GLU A 5 -3.37 -2.82 14.35
C GLU A 5 -3.79 -4.02 13.50
N GLU A 6 -5.06 -4.08 13.10
CA GLU A 6 -5.58 -5.15 12.24
C GLU A 6 -4.85 -5.24 10.90
N LEU A 7 -4.56 -4.09 10.28
CA LEU A 7 -3.83 -4.02 9.02
C LEU A 7 -2.37 -4.41 9.20
N LEU A 8 -1.72 -3.95 10.27
CA LEU A 8 -0.36 -4.35 10.60
C LEU A 8 -0.25 -5.86 10.77
N GLN A 9 -1.13 -6.46 11.58
CA GLN A 9 -1.16 -7.91 11.77
C GLN A 9 -1.49 -8.67 10.48
N ALA A 10 -2.35 -8.11 9.61
CA ALA A 10 -2.62 -8.72 8.31
C ALA A 10 -1.37 -8.73 7.42
N VAL A 11 -0.59 -7.65 7.40
CA VAL A 11 0.70 -7.59 6.69
C VAL A 11 1.68 -8.60 7.27
N GLU A 12 1.81 -8.67 8.60
CA GLU A 12 2.71 -9.61 9.28
C GLU A 12 2.35 -11.07 8.96
N ARG A 13 1.06 -11.43 9.01
CA ARG A 13 0.58 -12.76 8.60
C ARG A 13 0.86 -13.05 7.13
N ALA A 14 0.72 -12.07 6.25
CA ALA A 14 0.95 -12.26 4.82
C ALA A 14 2.43 -12.56 4.51
N ILE A 15 3.36 -12.02 5.30
CA ILE A 15 4.80 -12.22 5.09
C ILE A 15 5.42 -13.35 5.90
N GLN A 16 4.65 -14.02 6.77
CA GLN A 16 5.17 -15.00 7.72
C GLN A 16 5.93 -16.18 7.07
N LEU A 17 5.65 -16.48 5.80
CA LEU A 17 6.29 -17.57 5.05
C LEU A 17 7.61 -17.15 4.39
N TYR A 18 7.96 -15.86 4.40
CA TYR A 18 9.13 -15.32 3.71
C TYR A 18 10.15 -14.75 4.69
N GLY A 19 11.43 -15.03 4.41
CA GLY A 19 12.51 -14.47 5.22
C GLY A 19 12.74 -12.98 4.96
N VAL A 20 13.18 -12.22 5.97
CA VAL A 20 13.53 -10.79 5.84
C VAL A 20 14.51 -10.54 4.69
N ARG A 21 15.51 -11.42 4.50
CA ARG A 21 16.47 -11.32 3.41
C ARG A 21 15.82 -11.42 2.04
N GLU A 22 14.85 -12.31 1.89
CA GLU A 22 14.14 -12.55 0.64
C GLU A 22 13.28 -11.35 0.25
N LEU A 23 12.48 -10.85 1.20
CA LEU A 23 11.67 -9.65 1.04
C LEU A 23 12.53 -8.43 0.71
N THR A 24 13.68 -8.28 1.39
CA THR A 24 14.63 -7.19 1.13
C THR A 24 15.21 -7.24 -0.28
N LEU A 25 15.58 -8.45 -0.76
CA LEU A 25 16.10 -8.63 -2.11
C LEU A 25 15.03 -8.32 -3.17
N ALA A 26 13.80 -8.80 -2.97
CA ALA A 26 12.68 -8.50 -3.84
C ALA A 26 12.36 -6.99 -3.88
N ALA A 27 12.31 -6.32 -2.73
CA ALA A 27 12.13 -4.87 -2.63
C ALA A 27 13.22 -4.09 -3.39
N LYS A 28 14.48 -4.53 -3.25
CA LYS A 28 15.61 -3.94 -3.97
C LYS A 28 15.46 -4.13 -5.49
N LYS A 29 15.14 -5.34 -5.95
CA LYS A 29 14.91 -5.66 -7.37
C LYS A 29 13.84 -4.75 -7.96
N LEU A 30 12.70 -4.61 -7.29
CA LEU A 30 11.60 -3.75 -7.72
C LEU A 30 12.02 -2.28 -7.79
N SER A 31 12.70 -1.78 -6.76
CA SER A 31 13.20 -0.40 -6.71
C SER A 31 14.21 -0.10 -7.82
N ASP A 32 15.12 -1.04 -8.11
CA ASP A 32 16.12 -0.92 -9.18
C ASP A 32 15.48 -0.92 -10.57
N ARG A 33 14.37 -1.63 -10.78
CA ARG A 33 13.61 -1.59 -12.04
C ARG A 33 12.91 -0.24 -12.21
N TYR A 34 12.20 0.21 -11.18
CA TYR A 34 11.50 1.50 -11.19
C TYR A 34 12.47 2.66 -11.49
N ARG A 35 13.63 2.71 -10.83
CA ARG A 35 14.66 3.73 -11.09
C ARG A 35 15.20 3.74 -12.52
N ARG A 36 15.19 2.60 -13.21
CA ARG A 36 15.63 2.46 -14.59
C ARG A 36 14.50 2.74 -15.60
N GLY A 37 13.32 3.14 -15.14
CA GLY A 37 12.14 3.31 -16.01
C GLY A 37 11.64 2.00 -16.60
N LEU A 38 12.05 0.85 -16.04
CA LEU A 38 11.57 -0.45 -16.46
C LEU A 38 10.21 -0.72 -15.80
N PRO A 39 9.28 -1.38 -16.50
CA PRO A 39 8.00 -1.75 -15.90
C PRO A 39 8.22 -2.60 -14.65
N SER A 40 7.47 -2.31 -13.58
CA SER A 40 7.43 -3.17 -12.40
C SER A 40 6.94 -4.55 -12.82
N SER A 41 7.65 -5.61 -12.43
CA SER A 41 7.19 -6.98 -12.62
C SER A 41 6.92 -7.59 -11.25
N PHE A 42 5.64 -7.79 -10.96
CA PHE A 42 5.16 -8.50 -9.78
C PHE A 42 4.97 -9.97 -10.15
N GLU A 43 6.07 -10.65 -10.47
CA GLU A 43 6.05 -12.01 -11.01
C GLU A 43 5.71 -13.02 -9.91
N THR A 44 6.17 -12.75 -8.69
CA THR A 44 6.07 -13.66 -7.55
C THR A 44 5.32 -13.01 -6.39
N ASP A 45 4.83 -13.84 -5.47
CA ASP A 45 4.19 -13.35 -4.26
C ASP A 45 5.17 -12.60 -3.36
N VAL A 46 6.45 -13.01 -3.32
CA VAL A 46 7.49 -12.25 -2.61
C VAL A 46 7.70 -10.86 -3.21
N ASP A 47 7.60 -10.68 -4.54
CA ASP A 47 7.64 -9.34 -5.15
C ASP A 47 6.46 -8.48 -4.67
N ARG A 48 5.25 -9.03 -4.67
CA ARG A 48 4.02 -8.32 -4.21
C ARG A 48 4.10 -7.95 -2.73
N LEU A 49 4.52 -8.89 -1.89
CA LEU A 49 4.62 -8.71 -0.44
C LEU A 49 5.77 -7.77 -0.05
N ALA A 50 6.89 -7.81 -0.77
CA ALA A 50 7.96 -6.83 -0.59
C ALA A 50 7.50 -5.41 -0.95
N TYR A 51 6.72 -5.26 -2.02
CA TYR A 51 6.12 -3.98 -2.39
C TYR A 51 5.11 -3.52 -1.34
N LEU A 52 4.23 -4.41 -0.86
CA LEU A 52 3.29 -4.15 0.23
C LEU A 52 4.02 -3.59 1.46
N CYS A 53 5.05 -4.30 1.96
CA CYS A 53 5.79 -3.90 3.15
C CYS A 53 6.50 -2.55 3.00
N THR A 54 7.01 -2.24 1.81
CA THR A 54 7.80 -1.03 1.59
C THR A 54 6.98 0.19 1.21
N ARG A 55 5.74 0.02 0.75
CA ARG A 55 4.91 1.12 0.24
C ARG A 55 3.67 1.38 1.08
N LEU A 56 3.01 0.35 1.59
CA LEU A 56 1.74 0.51 2.32
C LEU A 56 1.84 1.49 3.50
N PRO A 57 2.85 1.42 4.41
CA PRO A 57 2.88 2.31 5.57
C PRO A 57 2.98 3.79 5.20
N ALA A 58 3.85 4.11 4.25
CA ALA A 58 4.05 5.47 3.79
C ALA A 58 2.82 5.99 3.03
N THR A 59 2.26 5.20 2.12
CA THR A 59 1.06 5.57 1.36
C THR A 59 -0.15 5.77 2.28
N TYR A 60 -0.33 4.91 3.28
CA TYR A 60 -1.37 5.05 4.30
C TYR A 60 -1.25 6.39 5.03
N ALA A 61 -0.05 6.71 5.53
CA ALA A 61 0.18 7.94 6.28
C ALA A 61 -0.08 9.18 5.41
N VAL A 62 0.33 9.15 4.13
CA VAL A 62 0.09 10.27 3.20
C VAL A 62 -1.40 10.45 2.93
N ILE A 63 -2.13 9.38 2.55
CA ILE A 63 -3.56 9.46 2.27
C ILE A 63 -4.30 10.01 3.50
N LYS A 64 -4.06 9.43 4.68
CA LYS A 64 -4.70 9.87 5.93
C LYS A 64 -4.41 11.33 6.22
N ARG A 65 -3.17 11.80 6.01
CA ARG A 65 -2.79 13.20 6.26
C ARG A 65 -3.51 14.14 5.30
N VAL A 66 -3.48 13.85 4.00
CA VAL A 66 -4.10 14.67 2.97
C VAL A 66 -5.60 14.84 3.22
N PHE A 67 -6.29 13.77 3.59
CA PHE A 67 -7.73 13.84 3.84
C PHE A 67 -8.09 14.47 5.19
N GLN A 68 -7.19 14.42 6.19
CA GLN A 68 -7.34 15.17 7.45
C GLN A 68 -7.21 16.69 7.28
N GLU A 69 -6.46 17.16 6.28
CA GLU A 69 -6.29 18.59 6.00
C GLU A 69 -7.47 19.21 5.25
N ARG A 70 -8.49 18.42 4.90
CA ARG A 70 -9.68 18.93 4.22
C ARG A 70 -10.62 19.62 5.18
N GLU A 71 -11.10 20.79 4.78
CA GLU A 71 -12.13 21.53 5.51
C GLU A 71 -13.55 21.02 5.22
N THR A 72 -13.74 20.36 4.07
CA THR A 72 -15.04 19.84 3.64
C THR A 72 -15.14 18.33 3.79
N PRO A 73 -16.31 17.80 4.23
CA PRO A 73 -16.54 16.37 4.30
C PRO A 73 -16.31 15.67 2.97
N LEU A 74 -15.68 14.51 3.02
CA LEU A 74 -15.47 13.65 1.87
C LEU A 74 -16.58 12.60 1.80
N THR A 75 -17.47 12.74 0.81
CA THR A 75 -18.63 11.87 0.65
C THR A 75 -18.34 10.66 -0.23
N SER A 76 -17.59 10.84 -1.31
CA SER A 76 -17.21 9.76 -2.22
C SER A 76 -15.85 9.97 -2.89
N VAL A 77 -15.19 8.86 -3.25
CA VAL A 77 -13.90 8.82 -3.97
C VAL A 77 -13.93 7.73 -5.05
N VAL A 78 -13.27 7.99 -6.18
CA VAL A 78 -12.90 6.98 -7.15
C VAL A 78 -11.39 6.77 -7.06
N ASP A 79 -10.95 5.54 -6.82
CA ASP A 79 -9.54 5.16 -6.72
C ASP A 79 -9.09 4.41 -7.98
N PHE A 80 -8.32 5.10 -8.82
CA PHE A 80 -7.79 4.56 -10.07
C PHE A 80 -6.44 3.88 -9.84
N GLY A 81 -6.34 2.62 -10.23
CA GLY A 81 -5.16 1.79 -9.97
C GLY A 81 -5.02 1.47 -8.48
N ALA A 82 -6.13 1.11 -7.82
CA ALA A 82 -6.22 0.92 -6.37
C ALA A 82 -5.14 -0.01 -5.79
N GLY A 83 -4.61 -0.94 -6.59
CA GLY A 83 -3.39 -1.68 -6.30
C GLY A 83 -3.43 -2.41 -4.96
N LEU A 84 -2.66 -1.92 -3.97
CA LEU A 84 -2.63 -2.49 -2.61
C LEU A 84 -3.91 -2.26 -1.79
N GLY A 85 -4.87 -1.49 -2.31
CA GLY A 85 -6.10 -1.12 -1.61
C GLY A 85 -5.86 -0.20 -0.40
N THR A 86 -4.77 0.59 -0.40
CA THR A 86 -4.38 1.39 0.78
C THR A 86 -5.40 2.48 1.13
N SER A 87 -6.09 3.01 0.12
CA SER A 87 -7.19 3.98 0.27
C SER A 87 -8.34 3.45 1.12
N LEU A 88 -8.69 2.15 0.99
CA LEU A 88 -9.74 1.49 1.78
C LEU A 88 -9.52 1.59 3.28
N TRP A 89 -8.25 1.67 3.71
CA TRP A 89 -7.88 1.74 5.12
C TRP A 89 -7.63 3.16 5.61
N ALA A 90 -7.26 4.07 4.70
CA ALA A 90 -6.77 5.40 5.04
C ALA A 90 -7.82 6.50 4.91
N LEU A 91 -8.89 6.26 4.14
CA LEU A 91 -10.00 7.21 4.00
C LEU A 91 -10.85 7.31 5.27
N PRO A 92 -11.54 8.44 5.49
CA PRO A 92 -12.54 8.56 6.55
C PRO A 92 -13.65 7.51 6.42
N GLU A 93 -14.13 6.97 7.54
CA GLU A 93 -15.11 5.87 7.58
C GLU A 93 -16.42 6.14 6.82
N ALA A 94 -16.86 7.40 6.77
CA ALA A 94 -18.10 7.81 6.11
C ALA A 94 -17.96 8.03 4.58
N THR A 95 -16.78 7.80 4.01
CA THR A 95 -16.53 8.01 2.57
C THR A 95 -16.87 6.75 1.77
N SER A 96 -17.73 6.86 0.76
CA SER A 96 -17.91 5.79 -0.21
C SER A 96 -16.73 5.74 -1.19
N ILE A 97 -16.29 4.54 -1.54
CA ILE A 97 -15.15 4.35 -2.44
C ILE A 97 -15.50 3.41 -3.59
N HIS A 98 -15.14 3.83 -4.79
CA HIS A 98 -15.22 3.04 -6.01
C HIS A 98 -13.82 2.72 -6.52
N LEU A 99 -13.47 1.44 -6.57
CA LEU A 99 -12.17 0.99 -7.03
C LEU A 99 -12.19 0.74 -8.54
N ILE A 100 -11.16 1.21 -9.23
CA ILE A 100 -10.90 0.91 -10.63
C ILE A 100 -9.49 0.34 -10.69
N GLU A 101 -9.35 -0.86 -11.26
CA GLU A 101 -8.06 -1.53 -11.48
C GLU A 101 -7.38 -1.07 -12.76
#